data_AF-A0AAD2W5P6-F1
#
_entry.id   AF-A0AAD2W5P6-F1
#
_cell.length_a   1.000
_cell.length_b   1.000
_cell.length_c   1.000
_cell.angle_alpha   90.00
_cell.angle_beta   90.00
_cell.angle_gamma   90.00
#
_symmetry.space_group_name_H-M   'P 1'
#
loop_
_entity.id
_entity.type
_entity.pdbx_description
1 polymer ?
#
loop_
_entity_poly.entity_id
_entity_poly.type
_entity_poly.pdbx_seq_one_letter_code
_entity_poly.pdbx_strand_id
1 'polypeptide(L)'
;MDSLKETLELCRRITSGYRPALRNSPVADCTRRFELLPLRYAAVGGNPAQRARLPKLPGYLSPFQEVGELTHSSYAIRPLREGFLYLLIKRHSAPAYEWHSQYRVAPNGSLLYISADAPWEPAPLTGNLDDIIRSFGWTITLYDLDDIQELRPLFSPSPLTPRLLDNYRLLEDEYRNSLPAIDIARFI
;
A
#
# COMPACT_ATOMS: atom_id res chain seq x y z
N MET A 1 -31.22 -11.84 14.74
CA MET A 1 -30.62 -11.87 13.39
C MET A 1 -30.87 -10.49 12.84
N ASP A 2 -29.98 -9.56 13.14
CA ASP A 2 -30.17 -8.15 12.82
C ASP A 2 -30.05 -8.00 11.31
N SER A 3 -31.07 -7.38 10.71
CA SER A 3 -31.15 -7.32 9.25
C SER A 3 -30.09 -6.36 8.73
N LEU A 4 -29.49 -6.64 7.57
CA LEU A 4 -28.54 -5.77 6.87
C LEU A 4 -29.02 -4.30 6.84
N LYS A 5 -30.33 -4.10 6.79
CA LYS A 5 -30.97 -2.78 6.79
C LYS A 5 -30.80 -2.03 8.12
N GLU A 6 -30.87 -2.73 9.25
CA GLU A 6 -30.67 -2.15 10.59
C GLU A 6 -29.21 -1.77 10.79
N THR A 7 -28.26 -2.58 10.29
CA THR A 7 -26.83 -2.26 10.31
C THR A 7 -26.54 -1.01 9.47
N LEU A 8 -27.13 -0.91 8.28
CA LEU A 8 -26.97 0.26 7.40
C LEU A 8 -27.63 1.53 8.00
N GLU A 9 -28.77 1.39 8.66
CA GLU A 9 -29.41 2.51 9.37
C GLU A 9 -28.61 2.97 10.59
N LEU A 10 -27.98 2.04 11.30
CA LEU A 10 -27.07 2.34 12.42
C LEU A 10 -25.85 3.11 11.93
N CYS A 11 -25.20 2.64 10.85
CA CYS A 11 -24.09 3.35 10.21
C CYS A 11 -24.50 4.77 9.80
N ARG A 12 -25.68 4.92 9.18
CA ARG A 12 -26.20 6.23 8.75
C ARG A 12 -26.46 7.17 9.93
N ARG A 13 -26.97 6.66 11.06
CA ARG A 13 -27.16 7.43 12.29
C ARG A 13 -25.83 7.90 12.89
N ILE A 14 -24.84 7.01 12.97
CA ILE A 14 -23.49 7.34 13.48
C ILE A 14 -22.87 8.44 12.60
N THR A 15 -22.90 8.29 11.27
CA THR A 15 -22.37 9.31 10.35
C THR A 15 -23.11 10.65 10.46
N SER A 16 -24.42 10.64 10.70
CA SER A 16 -25.20 11.88 10.87
C SER A 16 -24.90 12.63 12.18
N GLY A 17 -24.49 11.92 13.24
CA GLY A 17 -24.13 12.50 14.53
C GLY A 17 -22.83 13.30 14.52
N TYR A 18 -21.90 12.98 13.61
CA TYR A 18 -20.61 13.67 13.49
C TYR A 18 -20.65 14.94 12.62
N ARG A 19 -21.71 15.16 11.85
CA ARG A 19 -21.84 16.32 10.94
C ARG A 19 -21.83 17.71 11.61
N PRO A 20 -22.33 17.93 12.83
CA PRO A 20 -22.32 19.27 13.44
C PRO A 20 -20.91 19.78 13.77
N ALA A 21 -19.94 18.88 14.00
CA ALA A 21 -18.55 19.25 14.32
C ALA A 21 -17.73 19.66 13.08
N LEU A 22 -18.22 19.36 11.88
CA LEU A 22 -17.55 19.62 10.60
C LEU A 22 -18.13 20.83 9.84
N ARG A 23 -19.07 21.57 10.45
CA ARG A 23 -19.95 22.54 9.79
C ARG A 23 -19.31 23.85 9.29
N ASN A 24 -18.02 24.11 9.56
CA ASN A 24 -17.41 25.43 9.30
C ASN A 24 -16.36 25.48 8.18
N SER A 25 -16.31 24.52 7.25
CA SER A 25 -15.51 24.68 6.02
C SER A 25 -16.15 23.94 4.84
N PRO A 26 -16.18 24.53 3.62
CA PRO A 26 -16.69 23.84 2.44
C PRO A 26 -15.62 22.88 1.94
N VAL A 27 -15.58 21.66 2.47
CA VAL A 27 -14.75 20.59 1.90
C VAL A 27 -15.67 19.54 1.33
N ALA A 28 -15.58 19.34 0.01
CA ALA A 28 -16.31 18.29 -0.69
C ALA A 28 -15.92 16.92 -0.11
N ASP A 29 -16.89 16.22 0.48
CA ASP A 29 -16.73 14.90 1.11
C ASP A 29 -16.72 13.78 0.05
N CYS A 30 -15.97 14.00 -1.03
CA CYS A 30 -15.83 13.08 -2.16
C CYS A 30 -14.36 12.96 -2.56
N THR A 31 -13.46 12.80 -1.59
CA THR A 31 -12.06 12.57 -1.89
C THR A 31 -11.90 11.14 -2.40
N ARG A 32 -11.53 11.01 -3.67
CA ARG A 32 -11.37 9.70 -4.32
C ARG A 32 -10.32 8.90 -3.55
N ARG A 33 -10.66 7.64 -3.26
CA ARG A 33 -9.82 6.70 -2.52
C ARG A 33 -9.09 5.79 -3.49
N PHE A 34 -7.78 5.64 -3.28
CA PHE A 34 -6.97 4.64 -3.98
C PHE A 34 -6.55 3.54 -3.01
N GLU A 35 -6.71 2.29 -3.41
CA GLU A 35 -6.21 1.15 -2.64
C GLU A 35 -5.09 0.46 -3.38
N LEU A 36 -3.93 0.39 -2.73
CA LEU A 36 -2.76 -0.32 -3.23
C LEU A 36 -2.61 -1.63 -2.47
N LEU A 37 -2.68 -2.76 -3.18
CA LEU A 37 -2.32 -4.07 -2.65
C LEU A 37 -0.88 -4.39 -3.10
N PRO A 38 0.13 -4.27 -2.23
CA PRO A 38 1.50 -4.50 -2.61
C PRO A 38 1.79 -6.01 -2.68
N LEU A 39 2.14 -6.46 -3.87
CA LEU A 39 2.38 -7.87 -4.20
C LEU A 39 3.79 -8.05 -4.76
N ARG A 40 4.27 -9.29 -4.75
CA ARG A 40 5.51 -9.68 -5.43
C ARG A 40 5.33 -10.89 -6.30
N TYR A 41 6.19 -11.01 -7.30
CA TYR A 41 6.37 -12.22 -8.07
C TYR A 41 7.31 -13.18 -7.34
N ALA A 42 6.99 -14.47 -7.40
CA ALA A 42 7.85 -15.55 -6.95
C ALA A 42 7.94 -16.62 -8.04
N ALA A 43 9.14 -17.11 -8.31
CA ALA A 43 9.33 -18.30 -9.12
C ALA A 43 9.00 -19.54 -8.27
N VAL A 44 8.02 -20.31 -8.70
CA VAL A 44 7.60 -21.55 -8.06
C VAL A 44 8.12 -22.72 -8.90
N GLY A 45 9.08 -23.46 -8.36
CA GLY A 45 9.53 -24.73 -8.92
C GLY A 45 8.56 -25.86 -8.61
N GLY A 46 8.65 -26.95 -9.36
CA GLY A 46 7.86 -28.16 -9.10
C GLY A 46 7.68 -29.01 -10.35
N ASN A 47 7.10 -30.20 -10.17
CA ASN A 47 6.78 -31.04 -11.31
C ASN A 47 5.68 -30.38 -12.19
N PRO A 48 5.57 -30.73 -13.48
CA PRO A 48 4.59 -30.12 -14.38
C PRO A 48 3.14 -30.18 -13.87
N ALA A 49 2.75 -31.26 -13.19
CA ALA A 49 1.41 -31.43 -12.64
C ALA A 49 1.11 -30.45 -11.48
N GLN A 50 2.10 -30.14 -10.63
CA GLN A 50 1.99 -29.13 -9.59
C GLN A 50 1.94 -27.72 -10.17
N ARG A 51 2.76 -27.44 -11.20
CA ARG A 51 2.77 -26.14 -11.88
C ARG A 51 1.44 -25.86 -12.58
N ALA A 52 0.79 -26.88 -13.16
CA ALA A 52 -0.52 -26.75 -13.78
C ALA A 52 -1.65 -26.35 -12.80
N ARG A 53 -1.45 -26.53 -11.49
CA ARG A 53 -2.40 -26.10 -10.44
C ARG A 53 -2.25 -24.65 -10.03
N LEU A 54 -1.17 -23.98 -10.43
CA LEU A 54 -0.99 -22.56 -10.11
C LEU A 54 -2.00 -21.72 -10.89
N PRO A 55 -2.57 -20.67 -10.27
CA PRO A 55 -3.46 -19.77 -10.97
C PRO A 55 -2.71 -19.12 -12.13
N LYS A 56 -3.32 -19.16 -13.32
CA LYS A 56 -2.77 -18.46 -14.49
C LYS A 56 -2.82 -16.97 -14.21
N LEU A 57 -1.68 -16.29 -14.38
CA LEU A 57 -1.60 -14.85 -14.24
C LEU A 57 -2.35 -14.20 -15.41
N PRO A 58 -3.27 -13.26 -15.15
CA PRO A 58 -3.86 -12.43 -16.19
C PRO A 58 -2.77 -11.71 -17.01
N GLY A 59 -3.05 -11.41 -18.29
CA GLY A 59 -2.12 -10.75 -19.21
C GLY A 59 -1.51 -9.45 -18.66
N TYR A 60 -2.32 -8.65 -17.97
CA TYR A 60 -1.88 -7.38 -17.36
C TYR A 60 -0.97 -7.56 -16.12
N LEU A 61 -0.94 -8.76 -15.53
CA LEU A 61 -0.05 -9.16 -14.42
C LEU A 61 1.09 -10.07 -14.89
N SER A 62 1.33 -10.14 -16.20
CA SER A 62 2.44 -10.90 -16.79
C SER A 62 3.46 -10.09 -17.60
N PRO A 63 3.68 -8.77 -17.36
CA PRO A 63 4.70 -8.02 -18.12
C PRO A 63 6.12 -8.56 -17.89
N PHE A 64 6.35 -9.30 -16.80
CA PHE A 64 7.65 -9.88 -16.45
C PHE A 64 7.89 -11.28 -17.02
N GLN A 65 6.99 -11.83 -17.84
CA GLN A 65 7.33 -13.01 -18.66
C GLN A 65 8.50 -12.71 -19.61
N GLU A 66 8.75 -11.42 -19.90
CA GLU A 66 9.91 -10.93 -20.65
C GLU A 66 11.25 -11.04 -19.89
N VAL A 67 11.24 -11.23 -18.56
CA VAL A 67 12.46 -11.35 -17.75
C VAL A 67 13.18 -12.68 -18.02
N GLY A 68 12.47 -13.67 -18.55
CA GLY A 68 13.03 -14.93 -19.03
C GLY A 68 12.03 -16.08 -18.98
N GLU A 69 12.05 -16.94 -20.00
CA GLU A 69 11.25 -18.16 -19.99
C GLU A 69 11.75 -19.14 -18.92
N LEU A 70 10.86 -19.49 -17.99
CA LEU A 70 11.13 -20.46 -16.94
C LEU A 70 10.79 -21.87 -17.44
N THR A 71 11.79 -22.69 -17.74
CA THR A 71 11.60 -24.08 -18.21
C THR A 71 11.08 -25.01 -17.11
N HIS A 72 11.63 -24.90 -15.90
CA HIS A 72 11.35 -25.78 -14.75
C HIS A 72 10.56 -25.11 -13.61
N SER A 73 10.13 -23.88 -13.79
CA SER A 73 9.37 -23.11 -12.80
C SER A 73 8.23 -22.33 -13.46
N SER A 74 7.40 -21.69 -12.65
CA SER A 74 6.34 -20.80 -13.12
C SER A 74 6.24 -19.61 -12.18
N TYR A 75 5.92 -18.44 -12.71
CA TYR A 75 5.68 -17.26 -11.89
C TYR A 75 4.33 -17.37 -11.16
N ALA A 76 4.32 -17.03 -9.88
CA ALA A 76 3.11 -16.86 -9.09
C ALA A 76 3.18 -15.55 -8.30
N ILE A 77 2.02 -14.94 -8.07
CA ILE A 77 1.89 -13.77 -7.21
C ILE A 77 1.82 -14.22 -5.75
N ARG A 78 2.54 -13.51 -4.87
CA ARG A 78 2.50 -13.70 -3.42
C ARG A 78 2.42 -12.35 -2.71
N PRO A 79 1.96 -12.32 -1.45
CA PRO A 79 2.16 -11.16 -0.60
C PRO A 79 3.65 -10.80 -0.51
N LEU A 80 3.93 -9.51 -0.26
CA LEU A 80 5.29 -9.05 -0.02
C LEU A 80 5.99 -9.90 1.05
N ARG A 81 7.31 -10.05 0.93
CA ARG A 81 8.10 -10.65 2.02
C ARG A 81 8.13 -9.69 3.20
N GLU A 82 8.40 -10.27 4.35
CA GLU A 82 8.79 -9.52 5.54
C GLU A 82 9.86 -8.46 5.22
N GLY A 83 9.68 -7.27 5.76
CA GLY A 83 10.51 -6.10 5.47
C GLY A 83 9.76 -4.79 5.70
N PHE A 84 10.14 -3.77 4.94
CA PHE A 84 9.69 -2.39 5.12
C PHE A 84 9.26 -1.79 3.78
N LEU A 85 8.12 -1.13 3.78
CA LEU A 85 7.54 -0.47 2.62
C LEU A 85 7.31 1.00 2.91
N TYR A 86 7.89 1.86 2.08
CA TYR A 86 7.83 3.31 2.19
C TYR A 86 7.10 3.87 0.97
N LEU A 87 6.24 4.87 1.16
CA LEU A 87 5.54 5.54 0.08
C LEU A 87 5.99 7.00 -0.02
N LEU A 88 6.68 7.32 -1.11
CA LEU A 88 7.06 8.69 -1.45
C LEU A 88 5.96 9.31 -2.32
N ILE A 89 5.43 10.45 -1.90
CA ILE A 89 4.34 11.15 -2.58
C ILE A 89 4.78 12.57 -2.92
N LYS A 90 4.46 13.01 -4.13
CA LYS A 90 4.46 14.42 -4.51
C LYS A 90 3.02 14.87 -4.67
N ARG A 91 2.63 15.85 -3.87
CA ARG A 91 1.32 16.51 -3.97
C ARG A 91 1.41 17.79 -4.80
N HIS A 92 0.32 18.17 -5.44
CA HIS A 92 0.20 19.46 -6.13
C HIS A 92 0.22 20.62 -5.13
N SER A 93 -0.42 20.43 -3.98
CA SER A 93 -0.48 21.39 -2.88
C SER A 93 0.84 21.59 -2.13
N ALA A 94 1.71 20.57 -2.12
CA ALA A 94 2.98 20.61 -1.39
C ALA A 94 4.14 20.98 -2.31
N PRO A 95 5.13 21.80 -1.87
CA PRO A 95 6.26 22.18 -2.71
C PRO A 95 7.26 21.04 -2.94
N ALA A 96 7.43 20.14 -1.97
CA ALA A 96 8.42 19.07 -2.01
C ALA A 96 7.77 17.67 -2.03
N TYR A 97 8.60 16.65 -2.29
CA TYR A 97 8.23 15.25 -2.06
C TYR A 97 8.20 14.97 -0.56
N GLU A 98 7.27 14.11 -0.13
CA GLU A 98 7.10 13.75 1.27
C GLU A 98 6.87 12.24 1.42
N TRP A 99 7.39 11.68 2.50
CA TRP A 99 7.08 10.30 2.88
C TRP A 99 5.68 10.28 3.51
N HIS A 100 4.72 9.72 2.78
CA HIS A 100 3.34 9.64 3.25
C HIS A 100 3.19 8.77 4.49
N SER A 101 3.84 7.60 4.46
CA SER A 101 3.69 6.57 5.48
C SER A 101 4.79 5.53 5.34
N GLN A 102 5.02 4.79 6.42
CA GLN A 102 5.96 3.67 6.48
C GLN A 102 5.25 2.46 7.07
N TYR A 103 5.44 1.30 6.44
CA TYR A 103 4.82 0.04 6.86
C TYR A 103 5.88 -1.02 7.07
N ARG A 104 5.75 -1.78 8.15
CA ARG A 104 6.40 -3.08 8.31
C ARG A 104 5.51 -4.16 7.70
N VAL A 105 6.07 -4.95 6.80
CA VAL A 105 5.41 -6.12 6.24
C VAL A 105 5.66 -7.30 7.18
N ALA A 106 4.59 -7.90 7.70
CA ALA A 106 4.67 -9.09 8.54
C ALA A 106 4.91 -10.37 7.69
N PRO A 107 5.29 -11.51 8.30
CA PRO A 107 5.54 -12.76 7.57
C PRO A 107 4.36 -13.28 6.74
N ASN A 108 3.13 -12.93 7.13
CA ASN A 108 1.89 -13.25 6.43
C ASN A 108 1.52 -12.21 5.34
N GLY A 109 2.33 -11.17 5.16
CA GLY A 109 2.12 -10.08 4.21
C GLY A 109 1.24 -8.93 4.69
N SER A 110 0.78 -8.92 5.95
CA SER A 110 0.02 -7.78 6.49
C SER A 110 0.92 -6.55 6.70
N LEU A 111 0.33 -5.37 6.54
CA LEU A 111 1.02 -4.08 6.60
C LEU A 111 0.74 -3.42 7.94
N LEU A 112 1.75 -3.36 8.78
CA LEU A 112 1.71 -2.73 10.08
C LEU A 112 2.27 -1.32 9.95
N TYR A 113 1.50 -0.29 10.32
CA TYR A 113 2.01 1.07 10.37
C TYR A 113 3.14 1.18 11.42
N ILE A 114 4.23 1.85 11.06
CA ILE A 114 5.37 2.07 11.97
C ILE A 114 5.72 3.54 12.07
N SER A 115 6.28 3.93 13.22
CA SER A 115 6.87 5.26 13.39
C SER A 115 8.11 5.39 12.52
N ALA A 116 8.26 6.55 11.88
CA ALA A 116 9.44 6.91 11.11
C ALA A 116 10.71 7.00 11.96
N ASP A 117 10.57 7.38 13.22
CA ASP A 117 11.70 7.65 14.12
C ASP A 117 12.29 6.38 14.73
N ALA A 118 11.47 5.33 14.85
CA ALA A 118 11.86 4.07 15.49
C ALA A 118 11.35 2.85 14.71
N PRO A 119 11.76 2.66 13.44
CA PRO A 119 11.28 1.58 12.59
C PRO A 119 11.69 0.19 13.08
N TRP A 120 12.66 0.07 14.01
CA TRP A 120 13.06 -1.18 14.66
C TRP A 120 12.12 -1.61 15.78
N GLU A 121 11.32 -0.69 16.34
CA GLU A 121 10.40 -1.03 17.42
C GLU A 121 9.33 -2.02 16.94
N PRO A 122 8.94 -2.99 17.76
CA PRO A 122 7.81 -3.86 17.42
C PRO A 122 6.56 -3.00 17.21
N ALA A 123 5.75 -3.36 16.21
CA ALA A 123 4.47 -2.69 16.02
C ALA A 123 3.69 -2.75 17.34
N PRO A 124 3.07 -1.64 17.78
CA PRO A 124 2.38 -1.61 19.06
C PRO A 124 1.33 -2.73 19.10
N LEU A 125 1.34 -3.51 20.18
CA LEU A 125 0.28 -4.49 20.48
C LEU A 125 -1.00 -3.70 20.71
N THR A 126 -1.78 -3.52 19.65
CA THR A 126 -3.03 -2.78 19.69
C THR A 126 -4.05 -3.60 20.49
N GLY A 127 -4.45 -3.07 21.65
CA GLY A 127 -5.39 -3.72 22.57
C GLY A 127 -6.86 -3.66 22.12
N ASN A 128 -7.15 -3.06 20.96
CA ASN A 128 -8.50 -2.80 20.47
C ASN A 128 -8.71 -3.44 19.09
N LEU A 129 -9.80 -4.18 18.91
CA LEU A 129 -10.11 -4.94 17.69
C LEU A 129 -10.20 -4.06 16.44
N ASP A 130 -10.69 -2.82 16.57
CA ASP A 130 -10.76 -1.86 15.47
C ASP A 130 -9.37 -1.40 15.01
N ASP A 131 -8.43 -1.24 15.93
CA ASP A 131 -7.04 -0.89 15.61
C ASP A 131 -6.30 -2.09 15.03
N ILE A 132 -6.60 -3.31 15.50
CA ILE A 132 -6.09 -4.55 14.91
C ILE A 132 -6.57 -4.66 13.46
N ILE A 133 -7.86 -4.48 13.17
CA ILE A 133 -8.41 -4.57 11.81
C ILE A 133 -7.84 -3.48 10.89
N ARG A 134 -7.64 -2.26 11.40
CA ARG A 134 -6.97 -1.17 10.66
C ARG A 134 -5.47 -1.41 10.47
N SER A 135 -4.82 -2.08 11.41
CA SER A 135 -3.38 -2.44 11.38
C SER A 135 -3.10 -3.77 10.68
N PHE A 136 -4.11 -4.61 10.44
CA PHE A 136 -4.06 -5.86 9.68
C PHE A 136 -4.58 -5.66 8.25
N GLY A 137 -4.30 -4.51 7.66
CA GLY A 137 -4.56 -4.28 6.25
C GLY A 137 -3.55 -5.03 5.39
N TRP A 138 -4.01 -5.68 4.32
CA TRP A 138 -3.14 -6.02 3.19
C TRP A 138 -3.02 -4.86 2.20
N THR A 139 -3.88 -3.86 2.31
CA THR A 139 -4.00 -2.74 1.37
C THR A 139 -3.60 -1.43 2.02
N ILE A 140 -2.88 -0.60 1.28
CA ILE A 140 -2.61 0.80 1.64
C ILE A 140 -3.70 1.66 1.04
N THR A 141 -4.28 2.53 1.86
CA THR A 141 -5.32 3.47 1.42
C THR A 141 -4.72 4.86 1.29
N LEU A 142 -4.80 5.44 0.10
CA LEU A 142 -4.46 6.85 -0.13
C LEU A 142 -5.74 7.65 -0.35
N TYR A 143 -5.75 8.84 0.25
CA TYR A 143 -6.82 9.82 0.11
C TYR A 143 -6.31 11.02 -0.69
N ASP A 144 -7.27 11.82 -1.18
CA ASP A 144 -7.02 13.04 -1.95
C ASP A 144 -6.19 12.75 -3.20
N LEU A 145 -6.62 11.72 -3.94
CA LEU A 145 -6.02 11.27 -5.20
C LEU A 145 -5.79 12.42 -6.19
N ASP A 146 -6.74 13.36 -6.28
CA ASP A 146 -6.68 14.49 -7.21
C ASP A 146 -5.53 15.47 -6.90
N ASP A 147 -5.03 15.44 -5.67
CA ASP A 147 -3.88 16.25 -5.24
C ASP A 147 -2.56 15.47 -5.38
N ILE A 148 -2.58 14.17 -5.70
CA ILE A 148 -1.36 13.38 -5.86
C ILE A 148 -0.85 13.51 -7.30
N GLN A 149 0.31 14.14 -7.45
CA GLN A 149 1.01 14.27 -8.73
C GLN A 149 1.86 13.02 -9.04
N GLU A 150 2.61 12.52 -8.06
CA GLU A 150 3.44 11.31 -8.21
C GLU A 150 3.39 10.44 -6.95
N LEU A 151 3.43 9.12 -7.17
CA LEU A 151 3.55 8.11 -6.12
C LEU A 151 4.63 7.10 -6.48
N ARG A 152 5.59 6.93 -5.57
CA ARG A 152 6.73 6.03 -5.75
C ARG A 152 6.89 5.13 -4.51
N PRO A 153 6.57 3.83 -4.61
CA PRO A 153 6.81 2.88 -3.53
C PRO A 153 8.29 2.46 -3.49
N LEU A 154 8.81 2.27 -2.28
CA LEU A 154 10.14 1.72 -2.02
C LEU A 154 10.02 0.57 -1.03
N PHE A 155 10.44 -0.62 -1.44
CA PHE A 155 10.54 -1.78 -0.55
C PHE A 155 12.01 -2.00 -0.14
N SER A 156 12.25 -2.27 1.15
CA SER A 156 13.55 -2.67 1.68
C SER A 156 13.40 -3.85 2.65
N PRO A 157 14.28 -4.88 2.60
CA PRO A 157 14.30 -5.95 3.60
C PRO A 157 14.60 -5.46 5.02
N SER A 158 15.36 -4.37 5.14
CA SER A 158 15.84 -3.80 6.40
C SER A 158 15.34 -2.36 6.57
N PRO A 159 15.19 -1.86 7.80
CA PRO A 159 14.77 -0.48 8.00
C PRO A 159 15.82 0.48 7.41
N LEU A 160 15.37 1.52 6.72
CA LEU A 160 16.24 2.51 6.12
C LEU A 160 16.56 3.60 7.14
N THR A 161 17.77 4.15 7.06
CA THR A 161 18.15 5.28 7.90
C THR A 161 17.48 6.56 7.39
N PRO A 162 17.21 7.55 8.27
CA PRO A 162 16.64 8.84 7.86
C PRO A 162 17.43 9.51 6.73
N ARG A 163 18.77 9.46 6.81
CA ARG A 163 19.65 10.00 5.77
C ARG A 163 19.43 9.35 4.40
N LEU A 164 19.21 8.03 4.37
CA LEU A 164 18.97 7.33 3.11
C LEU A 164 17.57 7.65 2.55
N LEU A 165 16.57 7.78 3.42
CA LEU A 165 15.23 8.25 3.05
C LEU A 165 15.26 9.68 2.49
N ASP A 166 16.12 10.55 3.03
CA ASP A 166 16.36 11.89 2.51
C ASP A 166 17.02 11.87 1.13
N ASN A 167 17.98 10.96 0.89
CA ASN A 167 18.58 10.82 -0.43
C ASN A 167 17.52 10.51 -1.50
N TYR A 168 16.60 9.58 -1.24
CA TYR A 168 15.48 9.29 -2.16
C TYR A 168 14.53 10.48 -2.38
N ARG A 169 14.44 11.40 -1.41
CA ARG A 169 13.59 12.59 -1.50
C ARG A 169 14.27 13.72 -2.29
N LEU A 170 15.56 13.93 -2.03
CA LEU A 170 16.32 15.11 -2.48
C LEU A 170 17.15 14.86 -3.74
N LEU A 171 17.69 13.65 -3.92
CA LEU A 171 18.59 13.31 -5.03
C LEU A 171 17.79 12.65 -6.15
N GLU A 172 17.41 13.47 -7.13
CA GLU A 172 16.54 13.09 -8.22
C GLU A 172 17.12 11.98 -9.11
N ASP A 173 18.26 12.23 -9.74
CA ASP A 173 18.81 11.37 -10.78
C ASP A 173 19.34 10.04 -10.25
N GLU A 174 19.95 10.05 -9.07
CA GLU A 174 20.60 8.87 -8.50
C GLU A 174 19.62 7.96 -7.74
N TYR A 175 18.69 8.55 -6.97
CA TYR A 175 17.83 7.78 -6.07
C TYR A 175 16.36 7.86 -6.47
N ARG A 176 15.76 9.05 -6.59
CA ARG A 176 14.30 9.18 -6.79
C ARG A 176 13.83 8.55 -8.10
N ASN A 177 14.55 8.79 -9.19
CA ASN A 177 14.21 8.30 -10.52
C ASN A 177 14.47 6.79 -10.69
N SER A 178 15.24 6.18 -9.77
CA SER A 178 15.37 4.72 -9.70
C SER A 178 14.12 4.01 -9.18
N LEU A 179 13.24 4.73 -8.46
CA LEU A 179 12.01 4.17 -7.92
C LEU A 179 10.93 4.08 -9.01
N PRO A 180 10.18 2.97 -9.09
CA PRO A 180 9.06 2.86 -10.02
C PRO A 180 7.99 3.91 -9.69
N ALA A 181 7.55 4.66 -10.70
CA ALA A 181 6.39 5.54 -10.58
C ALA A 181 5.10 4.77 -10.84
N ILE A 182 4.11 4.96 -9.98
CA ILE A 182 2.74 4.52 -10.22
C ILE A 182 2.02 5.63 -10.96
N ASP A 183 1.57 5.35 -12.18
CA ASP A 183 0.75 6.27 -12.97
C ASP A 183 -0.67 6.33 -12.38
N ILE A 184 -0.85 7.22 -11.41
CA ILE A 184 -2.12 7.43 -10.72
C ILE A 184 -3.17 8.02 -11.65
N ALA A 185 -2.78 8.83 -12.63
CA ALA A 185 -3.71 9.51 -13.53
C ALA A 185 -4.55 8.53 -14.36
N ARG A 186 -4.05 7.30 -14.60
CA ARG A 186 -4.84 6.21 -15.23
C ARG A 186 -5.99 5.68 -14.39
N PHE A 187 -6.01 5.97 -13.09
CA PHE A 187 -7.00 5.48 -12.13
C PHE A 187 -7.95 6.59 -11.64
N ILE A 188 -7.85 7.80 -12.20
CA ILE A 188 -8.71 8.98 -11.99
C ILE A 188 -9.68 9.09 -13.18
#